data_AF-A0A5B0FMV7-F1
#
_entry.id   AF-A0A5B0FMV7-F1
#
_cell.length_a   1.000
_cell.length_b   1.000
_cell.length_c   1.000
_cell.angle_alpha   90.00
_cell.angle_beta   90.00
_cell.angle_gamma   90.00
#
_symmetry.space_group_name_H-M   'P 1'
#
loop_
_entity.id
_entity.type
_entity.pdbx_description
1 polymer ?
#
loop_
_entity_poly.entity_id
_entity_poly.type
_entity_poly.pdbx_seq_one_letter_code
_entity_poly.pdbx_strand_id
1 'polypeptide(L)'
;MKAVILLTICCLMLACTHEEPRSEWKTFDFDIFTLQAPSKWKEFSAQGYDSVVGGVTDGKDTLYYDYGMYSYRFTSETSQTHIITETNRDGYPTKMVKPKKPGQGVIGIYYNLGNSLRLTLYGRSRDENIFVQMIESIKIK
;
A
#
# COMPACT_ATOMS: atom_id res chain seq x y z
N MET A 1 46.18 6.67 41.28
CA MET A 1 45.23 5.56 41.17
C MET A 1 43.87 6.06 40.68
N LYS A 2 43.50 5.63 39.48
CA LYS A 2 42.19 5.05 39.13
C LYS A 2 40.90 5.88 39.08
N ALA A 3 40.86 7.17 39.43
CA ALA A 3 39.56 7.87 39.49
C ALA A 3 39.11 8.67 38.24
N VAL A 4 40.03 9.11 37.36
CA VAL A 4 39.65 10.07 36.29
C VAL A 4 39.33 9.39 34.94
N ILE A 5 39.73 8.13 34.74
CA ILE A 5 39.47 7.40 33.49
C ILE A 5 38.04 6.84 33.44
N LEU A 6 37.29 6.86 34.55
CA LEU A 6 35.95 6.26 34.61
C LEU A 6 34.82 7.17 34.12
N LEU A 7 35.05 8.48 33.91
CA LEU A 7 33.97 9.41 33.54
C LEU A 7 33.80 9.56 32.02
N THR A 8 34.81 9.23 31.21
CA THR A 8 34.77 9.35 29.73
C THR A 8 34.12 8.14 29.06
N ILE A 9 33.95 7.02 29.76
CA ILE A 9 33.35 5.78 29.24
C ILE A 9 31.81 5.81 29.33
N CYS A 10 31.23 6.67 30.18
CA CYS A 10 29.78 6.73 30.39
C CYS A 10 29.02 7.44 29.26
N CYS A 11 29.67 8.35 28.51
CA CYS A 11 29.02 9.10 27.43
C CYS A 11 28.94 8.34 26.09
N LEU A 12 29.65 7.22 25.93
CA LEU A 12 29.64 6.43 24.67
C LEU A 12 28.42 5.51 24.55
N MET A 13 27.62 5.34 25.61
CA MET A 13 26.44 4.47 25.62
C MET A 13 25.13 5.20 25.29
N LEU A 14 25.17 6.51 24.99
CA LEU A 14 23.99 7.30 24.61
C LEU A 14 23.82 7.46 23.10
N ALA A 15 24.70 6.87 22.28
CA ALA A 15 24.48 6.76 20.85
C ALA A 15 23.53 5.59 20.55
N CYS A 16 22.30 5.66 21.05
CA CYS A 16 21.21 4.94 20.41
C CYS A 16 21.00 5.61 19.05
N THR A 17 21.64 5.08 18.00
CA THR A 17 21.06 5.21 16.67
C THR A 17 19.73 4.46 16.76
N HIS A 18 18.63 5.19 16.95
CA HIS A 18 17.31 4.65 16.68
C HIS A 18 17.27 4.47 15.15
N GLU A 19 17.93 3.41 14.68
CA GLU A 19 17.64 2.86 13.37
C GLU A 19 16.22 2.35 13.52
N GLU A 20 15.24 3.20 13.19
CA GLU A 20 13.92 2.74 12.81
C GLU A 20 14.16 1.55 11.89
N PRO A 21 13.79 0.31 12.28
CA PRO A 21 14.12 -0.85 11.47
C PRO A 21 13.59 -0.54 10.09
N ARG A 22 14.49 -0.52 9.09
CA ARG A 22 14.14 -0.29 7.69
C ARG A 22 13.00 -1.25 7.42
N SER A 23 11.78 -0.70 7.36
CA SER A 23 10.55 -1.50 7.49
C SER A 23 10.67 -2.71 6.57
N GLU A 24 10.87 -3.91 7.12
CA GLU A 24 10.94 -5.09 6.29
C GLU A 24 9.59 -5.23 5.60
N TRP A 25 9.58 -5.37 4.28
CA TRP A 25 8.34 -5.61 3.53
C TRP A 25 8.05 -7.11 3.57
N LYS A 26 6.79 -7.47 3.78
CA LYS A 26 6.32 -8.86 3.68
C LYS A 26 5.27 -8.99 2.58
N THR A 27 5.14 -10.20 2.04
CA THR A 27 4.14 -10.52 1.03
C THR A 27 2.85 -10.97 1.73
N PHE A 28 1.74 -10.42 1.31
CA PHE A 28 0.37 -10.84 1.61
C PHE A 28 -0.19 -11.55 0.39
N ASP A 29 -0.92 -12.63 0.62
CA ASP A 29 -1.47 -13.50 -0.41
C ASP A 29 -3.00 -13.55 -0.26
N PHE A 30 -3.71 -13.10 -1.29
CA PHE A 30 -5.17 -13.00 -1.31
C PHE A 30 -5.81 -13.95 -2.32
N ASP A 31 -5.19 -15.12 -2.53
CA ASP A 31 -5.56 -16.20 -3.47
C ASP A 31 -5.47 -15.84 -4.95
N ILE A 32 -6.03 -14.70 -5.37
CA ILE A 32 -6.08 -14.21 -6.76
C ILE A 32 -4.93 -13.25 -7.10
N PHE A 33 -4.32 -12.63 -6.09
CA PHE A 33 -3.19 -11.72 -6.26
C PHE A 33 -2.29 -11.77 -5.02
N THR A 34 -1.09 -11.24 -5.16
CA THR A 34 -0.17 -10.96 -4.06
C THR A 34 0.17 -9.48 -4.00
N LEU A 35 0.51 -9.00 -2.81
CA LEU A 35 0.84 -7.61 -2.53
C LEU A 35 1.94 -7.58 -1.47
N GLN A 36 2.96 -6.75 -1.62
CA GLN A 36 3.91 -6.48 -0.54
C GLN A 36 3.53 -5.21 0.22
N ALA A 37 3.67 -5.22 1.54
CA ALA A 37 3.54 -4.04 2.37
C ALA A 37 4.51 -4.09 3.56
N PRO A 38 4.74 -2.94 4.25
CA PRO A 38 5.50 -2.92 5.50
C PRO A 38 5.02 -4.00 6.48
N SER A 39 5.96 -4.73 7.09
CA SER A 39 5.71 -5.90 7.95
C SER A 39 4.75 -5.65 9.10
N LYS A 40 4.70 -4.42 9.61
CA LYS A 40 3.76 -3.97 10.66
C LYS A 40 2.29 -3.92 10.20
N TRP A 41 2.04 -3.90 8.90
CA TRP A 41 0.68 -3.93 8.36
C TRP A 41 0.05 -5.31 8.61
N LYS A 42 -1.27 -5.32 8.74
CA LYS A 42 -2.09 -6.50 8.98
C LYS A 42 -3.13 -6.60 7.89
N GLU A 43 -3.37 -7.81 7.42
CA GLU A 43 -4.48 -8.11 6.51
C GLU A 43 -5.80 -8.18 7.26
N PHE A 44 -6.89 -7.94 6.54
CA PHE A 44 -8.24 -8.19 7.01
C PHE A 44 -9.14 -8.57 5.83
N SER A 45 -10.19 -9.31 6.13
CA SER A 45 -11.32 -9.55 5.22
C SER A 45 -12.53 -8.76 5.72
N ALA A 46 -13.41 -8.36 4.80
CA ALA A 46 -14.66 -7.70 5.11
C ALA A 46 -15.82 -8.37 4.38
N GLN A 47 -17.05 -8.11 4.85
CA GLN A 47 -18.25 -8.63 4.20
C GLN A 47 -18.56 -7.79 2.95
N GLY A 48 -18.45 -8.40 1.77
CA GLY A 48 -19.05 -7.89 0.53
C GLY A 48 -20.43 -8.49 0.30
N TYR A 49 -21.28 -7.84 -0.48
CA TYR A 49 -22.57 -8.43 -0.88
C TYR A 49 -22.36 -9.49 -1.96
N ASP A 50 -21.58 -9.13 -2.98
CA ASP A 50 -21.32 -9.90 -4.20
C ASP A 50 -19.83 -9.89 -4.61
N SER A 51 -19.00 -9.16 -3.87
CA SER A 51 -17.54 -9.08 -4.03
C SER A 51 -16.81 -9.75 -2.88
N VAL A 52 -15.59 -10.24 -3.17
CA VAL A 52 -14.59 -10.53 -2.13
C VAL A 52 -13.88 -9.21 -1.81
N VAL A 53 -13.96 -8.78 -0.56
CA VAL A 53 -13.42 -7.49 -0.12
C VAL A 53 -12.55 -7.66 1.11
N GLY A 54 -11.55 -6.79 1.23
CA GLY A 54 -10.61 -6.83 2.34
C GLY A 54 -9.55 -5.75 2.18
N GLY A 55 -8.37 -5.98 2.75
CA GLY A 55 -7.26 -5.06 2.58
C GLY A 55 -6.12 -5.33 3.54
N VAL A 56 -5.23 -4.36 3.60
CA VAL A 56 -4.16 -4.28 4.59
C VAL A 56 -4.18 -2.92 5.28
N THR A 57 -3.81 -2.86 6.55
CA THR A 57 -3.77 -1.63 7.35
C THR A 57 -2.65 -1.64 8.39
N ASP A 58 -2.13 -0.46 8.73
CA ASP A 58 -1.28 -0.25 9.91
C ASP A 58 -2.03 0.35 11.12
N GLY A 59 -3.37 0.42 11.04
CA GLY A 59 -4.23 1.04 12.03
C GLY A 59 -4.48 2.54 11.80
N LYS A 60 -3.71 3.19 10.91
CA LYS A 60 -3.91 4.60 10.53
C LYS A 60 -4.31 4.72 9.06
N ASP A 61 -3.51 4.15 8.18
CA ASP A 61 -3.75 4.12 6.75
C ASP A 61 -4.24 2.72 6.35
N THR A 62 -5.05 2.65 5.28
CA THR A 62 -5.63 1.38 4.81
C THR A 62 -5.64 1.35 3.29
N LEU A 63 -5.14 0.25 2.72
CA LEU A 63 -5.31 -0.09 1.32
C LEU A 63 -6.35 -1.21 1.23
N TYR A 64 -7.53 -0.87 0.73
CA TYR A 64 -8.63 -1.79 0.52
C TYR A 64 -8.44 -2.51 -0.82
N TYR A 65 -9.02 -3.70 -0.95
CA TYR A 65 -9.28 -4.32 -2.23
C TYR A 65 -10.77 -4.70 -2.36
N ASP A 66 -11.24 -4.69 -3.60
CA ASP A 66 -12.54 -5.17 -4.03
C ASP A 66 -12.35 -6.00 -5.28
N TYR A 67 -12.75 -7.27 -5.21
CA TYR A 67 -12.76 -8.21 -6.32
C TYR A 67 -14.18 -8.65 -6.61
N GLY A 68 -14.71 -8.24 -7.77
CA GLY A 68 -16.07 -8.55 -8.19
C GLY A 68 -16.49 -7.82 -9.47
N MET A 69 -17.76 -7.95 -9.83
CA MET A 69 -18.29 -7.40 -11.09
C MET A 69 -18.44 -5.87 -11.06
N TYR A 70 -18.71 -5.34 -9.86
CA TYR A 70 -19.02 -3.93 -9.61
C TYR A 70 -17.89 -3.17 -8.91
N SER A 71 -16.68 -3.73 -8.88
CA SER A 71 -15.53 -3.09 -8.23
C SER A 71 -15.25 -1.70 -8.82
N TYR A 72 -14.80 -0.79 -7.95
CA TYR A 72 -14.63 0.63 -8.28
C TYR A 72 -13.70 0.86 -9.47
N ARG A 73 -14.13 1.69 -10.43
CA ARG A 73 -13.45 1.86 -11.74
C ARG A 73 -12.69 3.17 -11.90
N PHE A 74 -12.63 3.96 -10.83
CA PHE A 74 -12.08 5.31 -10.81
C PHE A 74 -12.70 6.26 -11.86
N THR A 75 -14.03 6.29 -11.94
CA THR A 75 -14.74 7.19 -12.88
C THR A 75 -14.88 8.61 -12.36
N SER A 76 -14.66 8.84 -11.07
CA SER A 76 -14.74 10.16 -10.45
C SER A 76 -13.42 10.93 -10.52
N GLU A 77 -12.30 10.22 -10.64
CA GLU A 77 -10.97 10.78 -10.77
C GLU A 77 -10.73 11.27 -12.19
N THR A 78 -10.36 12.54 -12.32
CA THR A 78 -10.16 13.21 -13.62
C THR A 78 -8.72 13.67 -13.76
N SER A 79 -8.28 13.95 -14.99
CA SER A 79 -6.95 14.50 -15.26
C SER A 79 -6.70 15.88 -14.63
N GLN A 80 -7.73 16.56 -14.12
CA GLN A 80 -7.58 17.81 -13.36
C GLN A 80 -7.15 17.54 -11.91
N THR A 81 -7.65 16.46 -11.31
CA THR A 81 -7.46 16.16 -9.89
C THR A 81 -6.39 15.10 -9.64
N HIS A 82 -6.23 14.17 -10.59
CA HIS A 82 -5.36 13.01 -10.48
C HIS A 82 -4.41 12.92 -11.68
N ILE A 83 -3.26 12.30 -11.44
CA ILE A 83 -2.46 11.65 -12.47
C ILE A 83 -3.12 10.30 -12.73
N ILE A 84 -3.44 10.03 -13.99
CA ILE A 84 -4.08 8.79 -14.43
C ILE A 84 -3.12 8.10 -15.39
N THR A 85 -2.85 6.83 -15.13
CA THR A 85 -1.92 6.02 -15.92
C THR A 85 -2.61 4.73 -16.33
N GLU A 86 -2.72 4.50 -17.63
CA GLU A 86 -3.29 3.27 -18.19
C GLU A 86 -2.18 2.43 -18.82
N THR A 87 -2.12 1.14 -18.46
CA THR A 87 -1.03 0.22 -18.88
C THR A 87 -1.58 -1.20 -19.00
N ASN A 88 -0.76 -2.16 -19.46
CA ASN A 88 -1.01 -3.58 -19.22
C ASN A 88 -0.03 -4.11 -18.16
N ARG A 89 -0.55 -4.70 -17.08
CA ARG A 89 0.24 -5.35 -16.02
C ARG A 89 -0.25 -6.78 -15.85
N ASP A 90 0.68 -7.72 -15.75
CA ASP A 90 0.39 -9.15 -15.63
C ASP A 90 -0.54 -9.69 -16.74
N GLY A 91 -0.51 -9.08 -17.93
CA GLY A 91 -1.38 -9.43 -19.06
C GLY A 91 -2.77 -8.78 -19.05
N TYR A 92 -3.08 -7.95 -18.06
CA TYR A 92 -4.39 -7.32 -17.91
C TYR A 92 -4.34 -5.80 -18.13
N PRO A 93 -5.37 -5.21 -18.76
CA PRO A 93 -5.52 -3.75 -18.81
C PRO A 93 -5.69 -3.19 -17.40
N THR A 94 -4.89 -2.18 -17.08
CA THR A 94 -4.88 -1.52 -15.77
C THR A 94 -5.06 -0.02 -15.87
N LYS A 95 -5.65 0.56 -14.82
CA LYS A 95 -5.74 2.01 -14.61
C LYS A 95 -5.28 2.32 -13.20
N MET A 96 -4.22 3.11 -13.06
CA MET A 96 -3.77 3.66 -11.79
C MET A 96 -4.19 5.13 -11.68
N VAL A 97 -4.62 5.53 -10.48
CA VAL A 97 -4.90 6.92 -10.14
C VAL A 97 -4.07 7.34 -8.94
N LYS A 98 -3.53 8.55 -8.99
CA LYS A 98 -2.81 9.19 -7.88
C LYS A 98 -3.19 10.67 -7.81
N PRO A 99 -3.49 11.25 -6.64
CA PRO A 99 -3.82 12.66 -6.53
C PRO A 99 -2.66 13.55 -7.00
N LYS A 100 -2.97 14.67 -7.69
CA LYS A 100 -1.93 15.67 -8.00
C LYS A 100 -1.46 16.45 -6.78
N LYS A 101 -2.33 16.56 -5.77
CA LYS A 101 -2.05 17.21 -4.48
C LYS A 101 -2.02 16.13 -3.40
N PRO A 102 -0.88 15.93 -2.71
CA PRO A 102 -0.75 14.86 -1.74
C PRO A 102 -1.86 14.84 -0.70
N GLY A 103 -2.46 13.66 -0.48
CA GLY A 103 -3.53 13.45 0.49
C GLY A 103 -4.90 14.05 0.12
N GLN A 104 -5.06 14.62 -1.09
CA GLN A 104 -6.32 15.17 -1.58
C GLN A 104 -6.97 14.29 -2.65
N GLY A 105 -7.18 13.01 -2.34
CA GLY A 105 -7.83 12.08 -3.26
C GLY A 105 -7.51 10.64 -2.92
N VAL A 106 -7.95 9.75 -3.80
CA VAL A 106 -7.69 8.32 -3.69
C VAL A 106 -6.43 7.97 -4.48
N ILE A 107 -5.63 7.05 -3.94
CA ILE A 107 -4.57 6.37 -4.68
C ILE A 107 -5.05 4.95 -4.89
N GLY A 108 -4.95 4.44 -6.11
CA GLY A 108 -5.41 3.09 -6.37
C GLY A 108 -5.08 2.57 -7.76
N ILE A 109 -5.28 1.28 -7.94
CA ILE A 109 -5.13 0.58 -9.21
C ILE A 109 -6.34 -0.31 -9.46
N TYR A 110 -6.76 -0.33 -10.71
CA TYR A 110 -7.86 -1.12 -11.24
C TYR A 110 -7.29 -2.07 -12.28
N TYR A 111 -7.70 -3.34 -12.23
CA TYR A 111 -7.42 -4.40 -13.20
C TYR A 111 -8.72 -4.86 -13.85
N ASN A 112 -8.72 -4.94 -15.18
CA ASN A 112 -9.77 -5.60 -15.95
C ASN A 112 -9.38 -7.06 -16.20
N LEU A 113 -9.96 -8.00 -15.45
CA LEU A 113 -9.60 -9.42 -15.49
C LEU A 113 -10.39 -10.22 -16.55
N GLY A 114 -11.27 -9.57 -17.30
CA GLY A 114 -12.13 -10.21 -18.30
C GLY A 114 -13.37 -10.85 -17.69
N ASN A 115 -14.31 -11.32 -18.54
CA ASN A 115 -15.57 -11.95 -18.10
C ASN A 115 -16.34 -11.16 -17.04
N SER A 116 -16.31 -9.83 -17.13
CA SER A 116 -16.86 -8.89 -16.17
C SER A 116 -16.21 -8.85 -14.78
N LEU A 117 -15.20 -9.69 -14.50
CA LEU A 117 -14.43 -9.66 -13.27
C LEU A 117 -13.42 -8.51 -13.26
N ARG A 118 -13.32 -7.88 -12.10
CA ARG A 118 -12.48 -6.71 -11.86
C ARG A 118 -11.80 -6.88 -10.52
N LEU A 119 -10.62 -6.30 -10.40
CA LEU A 119 -9.94 -6.14 -9.12
C LEU A 119 -9.56 -4.67 -8.98
N THR A 120 -9.91 -4.08 -7.86
CA THR A 120 -9.52 -2.70 -7.54
C THR A 120 -8.89 -2.67 -6.17
N LEU A 121 -7.70 -2.06 -6.06
CA LEU A 121 -7.08 -1.72 -4.78
C LEU A 121 -7.03 -0.21 -4.63
N TYR A 122 -7.40 0.31 -3.47
CA TYR A 122 -7.48 1.75 -3.27
C TYR A 122 -7.43 2.17 -1.80
N GLY A 123 -7.04 3.42 -1.57
CA GLY A 123 -7.20 4.06 -0.28
C GLY A 123 -6.70 5.50 -0.29
N ARG A 124 -6.58 6.07 0.91
CA ARG A 124 -6.15 7.47 1.10
C ARG A 124 -5.03 7.47 2.13
N SER A 125 -3.93 8.15 1.81
CA SER A 125 -2.80 8.32 2.69
C SER A 125 -2.14 9.67 2.44
N ARG A 126 -1.54 10.25 3.48
CA ARG A 126 -0.63 11.40 3.33
C ARG A 126 0.76 10.95 2.92
N ASP A 127 1.15 9.72 3.27
CA ASP A 127 2.34 9.06 2.75
C ASP A 127 1.97 8.27 1.49
N GLU A 128 1.92 8.99 0.37
CA GLU A 128 1.54 8.41 -0.92
C GLU A 128 2.58 7.42 -1.44
N ASN A 129 3.84 7.54 -1.00
CA ASN A 129 4.94 6.73 -1.50
C ASN A 129 4.80 5.27 -1.06
N ILE A 130 4.36 5.03 0.18
CA ILE A 130 4.06 3.66 0.65
C ILE A 130 2.96 3.03 -0.21
N PHE A 131 1.89 3.76 -0.50
CA PHE A 131 0.76 3.25 -1.29
C PHE A 131 1.18 2.95 -2.74
N VAL A 132 1.96 3.84 -3.34
CA VAL A 132 2.49 3.62 -4.70
C VAL A 132 3.36 2.37 -4.74
N GLN A 133 4.30 2.21 -3.80
CA GLN A 133 5.15 1.02 -3.73
C GLN A 133 4.35 -0.28 -3.50
N MET A 134 3.35 -0.23 -2.62
CA MET A 134 2.41 -1.34 -2.41
C MET A 134 1.70 -1.71 -3.72
N ILE A 135 1.13 -0.72 -4.42
CA ILE A 135 0.44 -0.91 -5.70
C ILE A 135 1.38 -1.43 -6.80
N GLU A 136 2.62 -0.96 -6.83
CA GLU A 136 3.64 -1.42 -7.77
C GLU A 136 4.06 -2.86 -7.49
N SER A 137 3.99 -3.32 -6.24
CA SER A 137 4.32 -4.70 -5.87
C SER A 137 3.25 -5.74 -6.22
N ILE A 138 2.04 -5.31 -6.61
CA ILE A 138 0.92 -6.22 -6.90
C ILE A 138 1.27 -7.13 -8.08
N LYS A 139 0.97 -8.42 -7.91
CA LYS A 139 1.04 -9.44 -8.97
C LYS A 139 -0.24 -10.26 -8.99
N ILE A 140 -0.88 -10.34 -10.15
CA ILE A 140 -1.99 -11.27 -10.39
C ILE A 140 -1.43 -12.68 -10.57
N LYS A 141 -2.15 -13.70 -10.06
CA LYS A 141 -1.77 -15.11 -10.19
C LYS A 141 -2.40 -15.79 -11.40
#